data_AF-A0A3D3X6A8-F1
#
_entry.id   AF-A0A3D3X6A8-F1
#
_cell.length_a   1.000
_cell.length_b   1.000
_cell.length_c   1.000
_cell.angle_alpha   90.00
_cell.angle_beta   90.00
_cell.angle_gamma   90.00
#
_symmetry.space_group_name_H-M   'P 1'
#
loop_
_entity.id
_entity.type
_entity.pdbx_description
1 polymer ?
#
loop_
_entity_poly.entity_id
_entity_poly.type
_entity_poly.pdbx_seq_one_letter_code
_entity_poly.pdbx_strand_id
1 'polypeptide(L)'
;AMQLGVEYMMRLTSSWTFAGGGSVFSDDNTNLITKYEKPVNGSTLEGVVGYDLFDFGGNQADVSLTGGLGMVFAAALNSPMYVKGGVNLTVAEQLTLGFNIMNMMSSNDDTFKMPNMTNITLGWKF
;
A
#
# COMPACT_ATOMS: atom_id res chain seq x y z
N ALA A 1 -13.82 1.01 -4.02
CA ALA A 1 -12.57 1.80 -3.92
C ALA A 1 -11.61 1.55 -5.09
N MET A 2 -11.18 2.62 -5.75
CA MET A 2 -10.03 2.64 -6.66
C MET A 2 -8.93 3.51 -6.04
N GLN A 3 -7.67 3.08 -6.11
CA GLN A 3 -6.51 3.80 -5.58
C GLN A 3 -5.40 3.81 -6.63
N LEU A 4 -4.81 4.98 -6.86
CA LEU A 4 -3.73 5.21 -7.82
C LEU A 4 -2.62 5.98 -7.12
N GLY A 5 -1.40 5.45 -7.15
CA GLY A 5 -0.29 6.03 -6.43
C GLY A 5 1.05 5.83 -7.12
N VAL A 6 2.04 6.51 -6.55
CA VAL A 6 3.43 6.41 -6.92
C VAL A 6 4.24 6.08 -5.69
N GLU A 7 5.23 5.21 -5.86
CA GLU A 7 6.14 4.79 -4.80
C GLU A 7 7.56 4.96 -5.30
N TYR A 8 8.42 5.54 -4.47
CA TYR A 8 9.85 5.63 -4.72
C TYR A 8 10.58 4.65 -3.80
N MET A 9 11.39 3.77 -4.39
CA MET A 9 12.10 2.72 -3.69
C MET A 9 13.61 2.96 -3.70
N MET A 10 14.24 2.77 -2.54
CA MET A 10 15.68 2.84 -2.31
C MET A 10 16.17 1.52 -1.73
N ARG A 11 17.32 1.03 -2.20
CA ARG A 11 17.98 -0.15 -1.63
C ARG A 11 18.90 0.30 -0.49
N LEU A 12 18.69 -0.24 0.72
CA LEU A 12 19.50 0.05 1.91
C LEU A 12 20.72 -0.89 1.99
N THR A 13 20.52 -2.17 1.71
CA THR A 13 21.59 -3.19 1.65
C THR A 13 21.29 -4.18 0.53
N SER A 14 22.09 -5.24 0.36
CA SER A 14 21.84 -6.27 -0.66
C SER A 14 20.47 -6.95 -0.55
N SER A 15 19.81 -6.88 0.62
CA SER A 15 18.56 -7.60 0.89
C SER A 15 17.49 -6.74 1.55
N TRP A 16 17.77 -5.47 1.85
CA TRP A 16 16.82 -4.56 2.49
C TRP A 16 16.52 -3.37 1.61
N THR A 17 15.24 -3.04 1.49
CA THR A 17 14.74 -1.88 0.75
C THR A 17 13.90 -0.99 1.65
N PHE A 18 13.88 0.30 1.33
CA PHE A 18 12.95 1.27 1.89
C PHE A 18 12.20 1.93 0.75
N ALA A 19 10.90 2.05 0.87
CA ALA A 19 10.05 2.69 -0.11
C ALA A 19 9.15 3.72 0.56
N GLY A 20 9.00 4.88 -0.07
CA GLY A 20 8.11 5.94 0.35
C GLY A 20 7.18 6.30 -0.79
N GLY A 21 5.88 6.38 -0.52
CA GLY A 21 4.88 6.54 -1.55
C GLY A 21 3.67 7.34 -1.12
N GLY A 22 2.91 7.76 -2.11
CA GLY A 22 1.64 8.43 -1.90
C GLY A 22 0.66 8.05 -2.98
N SER A 23 -0.62 8.08 -2.64
CA SER A 23 -1.68 7.74 -3.58
C SER A 23 -2.90 8.63 -3.41
N VAL A 24 -3.77 8.64 -4.40
CA VAL A 24 -5.13 9.18 -4.32
C VAL A 24 -6.11 8.03 -4.47
N PHE A 25 -7.24 8.11 -3.77
CA PHE A 25 -8.28 7.10 -3.85
C PHE A 25 -9.68 7.72 -3.90
N SER A 26 -10.59 6.96 -4.48
CA SER A 26 -12.02 7.25 -4.52
C SER A 26 -12.79 5.99 -4.19
N ASP A 27 -13.72 6.09 -3.24
CA ASP A 27 -14.59 5.01 -2.81
C ASP A 27 -16.06 5.45 -2.82
N ASP A 28 -16.90 4.67 -3.49
CA ASP A 28 -18.34 4.88 -3.59
C ASP A 28 -19.12 4.20 -2.45
N ASN A 29 -18.40 3.64 -1.47
CA ASN A 29 -18.94 3.09 -0.22
C ASN A 29 -19.91 1.92 -0.44
N THR A 30 -19.88 1.25 -1.59
CA THR A 30 -20.87 0.21 -1.93
C THR A 30 -20.84 -0.98 -1.00
N ASN A 31 -19.70 -1.23 -0.35
CA ASN A 31 -19.44 -2.36 0.54
C ASN A 31 -19.73 -2.05 2.03
N LEU A 32 -20.18 -0.85 2.38
CA LEU A 32 -20.54 -0.51 3.77
C LEU A 32 -22.00 -0.90 4.07
N ILE A 33 -22.23 -1.44 5.27
CA ILE A 33 -23.58 -1.74 5.80
C ILE A 33 -24.37 -0.44 5.97
N THR A 34 -23.71 0.61 6.47
CA THR A 34 -24.23 1.98 6.54
C THR A 34 -23.38 2.86 5.63
N LYS A 35 -23.95 3.28 4.49
CA LYS A 35 -23.22 4.07 3.50
C LYS A 35 -23.13 5.54 3.92
N TYR A 36 -22.01 6.19 3.66
CA TYR A 36 -21.96 7.64 3.68
C TYR A 36 -22.82 8.22 2.55
N GLU A 37 -23.44 9.38 2.78
CA GLU A 37 -24.26 10.08 1.78
C GLU A 37 -23.49 10.48 0.51
N LYS A 38 -22.15 10.56 0.60
CA LYS A 38 -21.27 10.97 -0.50
C LYS A 38 -20.08 10.03 -0.63
N PRO A 39 -19.53 9.85 -1.84
CA PRO A 39 -18.30 9.09 -2.05
C PRO A 39 -17.15 9.69 -1.23
N VAL A 40 -16.31 8.82 -0.67
CA VAL A 40 -15.13 9.21 0.10
C VAL A 40 -13.94 9.29 -0.84
N ASN A 41 -13.36 10.48 -0.95
CA ASN A 41 -12.14 10.71 -1.70
C ASN A 41 -11.05 11.17 -0.74
N GLY A 42 -9.82 10.76 -1.02
CA GLY A 42 -8.69 11.14 -0.19
C GLY A 42 -7.35 10.80 -0.83
N SER A 43 -6.31 11.03 -0.05
CA SER A 43 -4.96 10.60 -0.38
C SER A 43 -4.38 9.71 0.72
N THR A 44 -3.33 8.98 0.39
CA THR A 44 -2.52 8.27 1.38
C THR A 44 -1.06 8.71 1.27
N LEU A 45 -0.36 8.63 2.40
CA LEU A 45 1.09 8.71 2.47
C LEU A 45 1.58 7.47 3.21
N GLU A 46 2.60 6.80 2.71
CA GLU A 46 3.11 5.56 3.27
C GLU A 46 4.63 5.45 3.21
N GLY A 47 5.18 4.73 4.19
CA GLY A 47 6.56 4.29 4.24
C GLY A 47 6.62 2.80 4.53
N VAL A 48 7.37 2.07 3.71
CA VAL A 48 7.45 0.61 3.73
C VAL A 48 8.91 0.18 3.74
N VAL A 49 9.23 -0.87 4.49
CA VAL A 49 10.51 -1.56 4.47
C VAL A 49 10.29 -2.93 3.85
N GLY A 50 11.19 -3.32 2.94
CA GLY A 50 11.18 -4.62 2.28
C GLY A 50 12.41 -5.46 2.63
N TYR A 51 12.22 -6.78 2.64
CA TYR A 51 13.28 -7.77 2.75
C TYR A 51 13.18 -8.82 1.64
N ASP A 52 14.28 -9.02 0.92
CA ASP A 52 14.36 -9.97 -0.20
C ASP A 52 14.48 -11.41 0.35
N LEU A 53 13.51 -12.27 0.01
CA LEU A 53 13.47 -13.66 0.47
C LEU A 53 14.22 -14.59 -0.48
N PHE A 54 13.98 -14.45 -1.77
CA PHE A 54 14.55 -15.29 -2.81
C PHE A 54 14.91 -14.44 -4.01
N ASP A 55 16.06 -14.74 -4.60
CA ASP A 55 16.52 -14.19 -5.86
C ASP A 55 16.71 -15.35 -6.86
N PHE A 56 16.18 -15.18 -8.07
CA PHE A 56 16.24 -16.12 -9.17
C PHE A 56 17.06 -15.55 -10.32
N GLY A 57 18.03 -16.33 -10.80
CA GLY A 57 18.74 -16.03 -12.05
C GLY A 57 19.72 -14.86 -11.97
N GLY A 58 20.18 -14.49 -10.77
CA GLY A 58 21.12 -13.38 -10.55
C GLY A 58 20.47 -12.02 -10.66
N ASN A 59 19.49 -11.73 -9.80
CA ASN A 59 18.59 -10.58 -9.77
C ASN A 59 17.56 -10.48 -10.91
N GLN A 60 17.39 -11.49 -11.76
CA GLN A 60 16.39 -11.42 -12.83
C GLN A 60 14.96 -11.46 -12.31
N ALA A 61 14.71 -12.09 -11.17
CA ALA A 61 13.45 -11.97 -10.46
C ALA A 61 13.65 -12.13 -8.96
N ASP A 62 12.99 -11.31 -8.15
CA ASP A 62 13.01 -11.39 -6.69
C ASP A 62 11.62 -11.49 -6.09
N VAL A 63 11.53 -12.21 -4.97
CA VAL A 63 10.35 -12.21 -4.10
C VAL A 63 10.75 -11.57 -2.78
N SER A 64 10.04 -10.54 -2.37
CA SER A 64 10.29 -9.82 -1.13
C SER A 64 9.05 -9.72 -0.24
N LEU A 65 9.27 -9.67 1.07
CA LEU A 65 8.25 -9.32 2.04
C LEU A 65 8.34 -7.85 2.37
N THR A 66 7.19 -7.20 2.52
CA THR A 66 7.12 -5.79 2.86
C THR A 66 6.28 -5.55 4.11
N GLY A 67 6.70 -4.56 4.90
CA GLY A 67 6.01 -4.12 6.11
C GLY A 67 6.19 -2.63 6.31
N GLY A 68 5.11 -1.92 6.63
CA GLY A 68 5.12 -0.47 6.67
C GLY A 68 3.96 0.15 7.43
N LEU A 69 4.01 1.47 7.50
CA LEU A 69 3.01 2.32 8.13
C LEU A 69 2.58 3.39 7.13
N GLY A 70 1.32 3.78 7.21
CA GLY A 70 0.80 4.87 6.42
C GLY A 70 -0.32 5.62 7.11
N MET A 71 -0.70 6.73 6.49
CA MET A 71 -1.78 7.61 6.92
C MET A 71 -2.72 7.85 5.75
N VAL A 72 -4.02 7.82 6.04
CA VAL A 72 -5.06 8.25 5.12
C VAL A 72 -5.35 9.72 5.39
N PHE A 73 -5.60 10.51 4.36
CA PHE A 73 -6.06 11.89 4.44
C PHE A 73 -7.37 12.00 3.65
N ALA A 74 -8.48 11.92 4.37
CA ALA A 74 -9.81 12.10 3.79
C ALA A 74 -10.68 12.85 4.80
N ALA A 75 -11.43 13.85 4.33
CA ALA A 75 -12.26 14.69 5.19
C ALA A 75 -13.29 13.89 5.99
N ALA A 76 -13.78 12.78 5.43
CA ALA A 76 -14.74 11.90 6.08
C ALA A 76 -14.13 11.00 7.17
N LEU A 77 -12.81 10.81 7.20
CA LEU A 77 -12.17 9.73 7.96
C LEU A 77 -11.35 10.19 9.17
N ASN A 78 -11.17 11.51 9.37
CA ASN A 78 -10.33 12.07 10.44
C ASN A 78 -8.89 11.51 10.46
N SER A 79 -8.35 11.28 9.27
CA SER A 79 -6.96 10.89 8.97
C SER A 79 -6.35 9.73 9.78
N PRO A 80 -6.91 8.51 9.67
CA PRO A 80 -6.47 7.34 10.43
C PRO A 80 -5.12 6.80 9.95
N MET A 81 -4.37 6.23 10.88
CA MET A 81 -3.14 5.48 10.57
C MET A 81 -3.47 4.04 10.23
N TYR A 82 -2.65 3.42 9.37
CA TYR A 82 -2.74 2.01 9.04
C TYR A 82 -1.36 1.34 9.01
N VAL A 83 -1.34 0.03 9.23
CA VAL A 83 -0.21 -0.85 8.91
C VAL A 83 -0.43 -1.45 7.53
N LYS A 84 0.65 -1.61 6.78
CA LYS A 84 0.68 -2.27 5.48
C LYS A 84 1.64 -3.44 5.54
N GLY A 85 1.22 -4.60 5.05
CA GLY A 85 2.09 -5.77 4.93
C GLY A 85 1.78 -6.52 3.64
N GLY A 86 2.81 -7.04 2.98
CA GLY A 86 2.62 -7.65 1.67
C GLY A 86 3.77 -8.50 1.17
N VAL A 87 3.56 -9.05 -0.01
CA VAL A 87 4.56 -9.78 -0.79
C VAL A 87 4.68 -9.09 -2.14
N ASN A 88 5.91 -8.83 -2.55
CA ASN A 88 6.23 -8.26 -3.85
C ASN A 88 6.97 -9.27 -4.71
N LEU A 89 6.65 -9.29 -6.00
CA LEU A 89 7.39 -9.99 -7.05
C LEU A 89 7.99 -8.92 -7.98
N THR A 90 9.31 -8.87 -8.08
CA THR A 90 10.00 -8.02 -9.05
C THR A 90 10.53 -8.87 -10.19
N VAL A 91 10.34 -8.43 -11.43
CA VAL A 91 10.81 -9.12 -12.63
C VAL A 91 11.67 -8.18 -13.47
N ALA A 92 12.76 -8.74 -14.01
CA ALA A 92 13.77 -8.06 -14.83
C ALA A 92 14.40 -6.85 -14.15
N GLU A 93 14.50 -6.88 -12.81
CA GLU A 93 14.90 -5.75 -11.95
C GLU A 93 14.08 -4.46 -12.12
N GLN A 94 13.05 -4.45 -12.95
CA GLN A 94 12.37 -3.22 -13.38
C GLN A 94 10.91 -3.20 -12.95
N LEU A 95 10.16 -4.28 -13.16
CA LEU A 95 8.73 -4.30 -12.89
C LEU A 95 8.44 -4.98 -11.55
N THR A 96 7.90 -4.23 -10.58
CA THR A 96 7.45 -4.79 -9.30
C THR A 96 5.93 -4.90 -9.26
N LEU A 97 5.45 -6.10 -8.98
CA LEU A 97 4.06 -6.43 -8.71
C LEU A 97 3.90 -6.74 -7.22
N GLY A 98 3.21 -5.87 -6.49
CA GLY A 98 3.00 -6.03 -5.06
C GLY A 98 1.58 -6.44 -4.71
N PHE A 99 1.42 -7.45 -3.85
CA PHE A 99 0.15 -7.75 -3.18
C PHE A 99 0.26 -7.33 -1.71
N ASN A 100 -0.50 -6.30 -1.34
CA ASN A 100 -0.42 -5.71 -0.01
C ASN A 100 -1.78 -5.70 0.68
N ILE A 101 -1.77 -5.97 1.98
CA ILE A 101 -2.92 -5.85 2.88
C ILE A 101 -2.70 -4.62 3.75
N MET A 102 -3.71 -3.76 3.81
CA MET A 102 -3.73 -2.59 4.69
C MET A 102 -4.73 -2.79 5.82
N ASN A 103 -4.30 -2.53 7.07
CA ASN A 103 -5.13 -2.65 8.26
C ASN A 103 -5.07 -1.36 9.08
N MET A 104 -6.22 -0.75 9.35
CA MET A 104 -6.31 0.52 10.07
C MET A 104 -6.04 0.29 11.56
N MET A 105 -5.13 1.07 12.14
CA MET A 105 -4.78 0.98 13.57
C MET A 105 -5.77 1.73 14.47
N SER A 106 -6.42 2.77 13.93
CA SER A 106 -7.48 3.48 14.61
C SER A 106 -8.56 3.88 13.61
N SER A 107 -9.83 3.64 13.94
CA SER A 107 -10.93 4.39 13.35
C SER A 107 -11.65 5.07 14.50
N ASN A 108 -11.79 6.40 14.43
CA ASN A 108 -12.66 7.15 15.35
C ASN A 108 -14.14 7.09 14.92
N ASP A 109 -14.43 6.33 13.87
CA ASP A 109 -15.75 6.06 13.35
C ASP A 109 -15.99 4.54 13.40
N ASP A 110 -16.91 4.12 14.27
CA ASP A 110 -17.32 2.71 14.41
C ASP A 110 -18.01 2.16 13.15
N THR A 111 -18.49 3.06 12.28
CA THR A 111 -19.15 2.70 11.01
C THR A 111 -18.17 2.53 9.85
N PHE A 112 -16.95 3.08 9.97
CA PHE A 112 -15.91 2.96 8.97
C PHE A 112 -14.75 2.13 9.47
N LYS A 113 -14.94 0.82 9.39
CA LYS A 113 -13.84 -0.13 9.35
C LYS A 113 -13.55 -0.34 7.89
N MET A 114 -12.56 0.37 7.32
CA MET A 114 -12.12 0.08 5.96
C MET A 114 -11.52 -1.34 6.01
N PRO A 115 -12.26 -2.39 5.60
CA PRO A 115 -11.87 -3.75 5.88
C PRO A 115 -10.79 -4.12 4.88
N ASN A 116 -9.61 -4.51 5.36
CA ASN A 116 -8.54 -5.16 4.60
C ASN A 116 -8.51 -4.77 3.11
N MET A 117 -7.99 -3.58 2.81
CA MET A 117 -7.82 -3.18 1.42
C MET A 117 -6.67 -3.96 0.80
N THR A 118 -6.98 -4.68 -0.26
CA THR A 118 -5.97 -5.26 -1.15
C THR A 118 -5.47 -4.18 -2.09
N ASN A 119 -4.18 -3.88 -2.03
CA ASN A 119 -3.52 -2.95 -2.96
C ASN A 119 -2.61 -3.75 -3.91
N ILE A 120 -2.79 -3.53 -5.22
CA ILE A 120 -1.89 -4.04 -6.25
C ILE A 120 -0.95 -2.90 -6.64
N THR A 121 0.31 -3.01 -6.25
CA THR A 121 1.34 -2.02 -6.59
C THR A 121 1.99 -2.40 -7.91
N LEU A 122 2.09 -1.43 -8.83
CA LEU A 122 2.92 -1.49 -10.04
C LEU A 122 4.07 -0.50 -9.89
N GLY A 123 5.28 -1.00 -9.72
CA GLY A 123 6.50 -0.19 -9.61
C GLY A 123 7.39 -0.35 -10.85
N TRP A 124 8.02 0.75 -11.28
CA TRP A 124 9.12 0.71 -12.25
C TRP A 124 10.41 1.22 -11.65
N LYS A 125 11.50 0.44 -11.76
CA LYS A 125 12.86 0.83 -11.41
C LYS A 125 13.58 1.31 -12.68
N PHE A 126 14.16 2.51 -12.65
CA PHE A 126 15.03 3.05 -13.69
C PHE A 126 16.50 2.96 -13.26
#